data_AF-A0A5C3QPI8-F1
#
_entry.id   AF-A0A5C3QPI8-F1
#
_cell.length_a   1.000
_cell.length_b   1.000
_cell.length_c   1.000
_cell.angle_alpha   90.00
_cell.angle_beta   90.00
_cell.angle_gamma   90.00
#
_symmetry.space_group_name_H-M   'P 1'
#
loop_
_entity.id
_entity.type
_entity.pdbx_description
1 polymer ?
#
loop_
_entity_poly.entity_id
_entity_poly.type
_entity_poly.pdbx_seq_one_letter_code
_entity_poly.pdbx_strand_id
1 'polypeptide(L)'
;MGGRSRIGSETRTRTRNGSISSIASSYRVPQYGSTPRFRPPEPKWKGLTMDAAKWTFTSSELQGLVSQSIRQSAESSSIRLLHPTVLNNELPAEISHLQAERTDLTTRYKVLTRKRNALLGNLSSQSELREESHDTSGTSTRTVEELGTACATLDTLAEDLLSNAEQIAQLTSLREIHSYSALAMALRKLNGSFVKQVADNQKLRDRINALEAEKEEAWKQAESVANDFDALAEQVPEDVLPESAKSVPLSRRVSRRKSRYGAETQLRSSSSTRNQRFSASSGNAASLSARSTYYGESSVPPVPPIPRARGARLGIVTNHSSMRDDLSTHENSAMYHAQQELYDMLGISTSRARRHRSFSGGRDSPSVPPTPPGEESDSAVFVRPKRPSSLPGSASLNDMYDSASADVRLLLLAGLSFTDPSHSNTPFCRRWAS
;
A
#
# COMPACT_ATOMS: atom_id res chain seq x y z
N MET A 1 52.90 -7.10 -26.03
CA MET A 1 52.35 -7.47 -27.34
C MET A 1 50.90 -7.91 -27.15
N GLY A 2 49.98 -7.42 -27.98
CA GLY A 2 48.57 -7.79 -27.91
C GLY A 2 47.62 -6.61 -28.09
N GLY A 3 47.74 -5.90 -29.20
CA GLY A 3 46.78 -4.86 -29.61
C GLY A 3 45.48 -5.47 -30.11
N ARG A 4 44.35 -4.84 -29.79
CA ARG A 4 43.09 -5.02 -30.52
C ARG A 4 42.40 -3.69 -30.74
N SER A 5 41.98 -3.56 -31.99
CA SER A 5 41.66 -2.35 -32.73
C SER A 5 40.39 -1.65 -32.27
N ARG A 6 40.46 -0.31 -32.28
CA ARG A 6 39.30 0.58 -32.34
C ARG A 6 38.71 0.55 -33.76
N ILE A 7 37.44 0.22 -33.86
CA ILE A 7 36.55 0.52 -34.99
C ILE A 7 35.59 1.57 -34.39
N GLY A 8 35.48 2.83 -34.85
CA GLY A 8 35.61 3.33 -36.20
C GLY A 8 34.25 3.35 -36.89
N SER A 9 33.23 3.95 -36.27
CA SER A 9 31.91 4.15 -36.89
C SER A 9 31.67 5.63 -37.15
N GLU A 10 31.92 5.98 -38.40
CA GLU A 10 31.59 7.23 -39.07
C GLU A 10 30.06 7.44 -39.07
N THR A 11 29.59 8.60 -38.59
CA THR A 11 28.23 9.05 -38.89
C THR A 11 28.28 10.08 -40.01
N ARG A 12 27.71 9.64 -41.13
CA ARG A 12 27.51 10.35 -42.40
C ARG A 12 26.99 11.78 -42.23
N THR A 13 27.70 12.66 -42.90
CA THR A 13 27.27 13.96 -43.44
C THR A 13 25.90 13.88 -44.11
N ARG A 14 24.95 14.69 -43.64
CA ARG A 14 23.70 14.99 -44.35
C ARG A 14 23.80 16.40 -44.95
N THR A 15 24.10 16.45 -46.24
CA THR A 15 24.12 17.65 -47.08
C THR A 15 22.77 17.86 -47.77
N ARG A 16 22.48 19.13 -48.10
CA ARG A 16 21.42 19.72 -48.95
C ARG A 16 20.13 20.14 -48.22
N ASN A 17 19.51 21.28 -48.52
CA ASN A 17 19.84 22.43 -49.36
C ASN A 17 18.83 23.53 -48.97
N GLY A 18 19.30 24.75 -48.76
CA GLY A 18 18.44 25.89 -48.41
C GLY A 18 19.25 27.17 -48.29
N SER A 19 20.03 27.48 -49.32
CA SER A 19 20.75 28.74 -49.45
C SER A 19 19.75 29.87 -49.70
N ILE A 20 19.52 30.69 -48.67
CA ILE A 20 19.11 32.08 -48.85
C ILE A 20 20.30 32.91 -48.41
N SER A 21 21.16 33.20 -49.38
CA SER A 21 22.25 34.17 -49.27
C SER A 21 21.65 35.57 -49.24
N SER A 22 21.42 36.09 -48.04
CA SER A 22 21.36 37.53 -47.82
C SER A 22 22.73 37.98 -47.32
N ILE A 23 23.42 38.71 -48.20
CA ILE A 23 24.57 39.56 -47.91
C ILE A 23 24.06 40.66 -46.98
N ALA A 24 23.94 40.36 -45.70
CA ALA A 24 23.79 41.35 -44.65
C ALA A 24 25.17 41.52 -44.02
N SER A 25 25.73 42.69 -44.28
CA SER A 25 26.91 43.26 -43.64
C SER A 25 27.12 42.75 -42.20
N SER A 26 28.29 42.15 -41.98
CA SER A 26 28.74 41.62 -40.68
C SER A 26 29.07 42.76 -39.72
N TYR A 27 28.06 43.48 -39.25
CA TYR A 27 28.15 44.11 -37.94
C TYR A 27 28.05 42.96 -36.94
N ARG A 28 29.18 42.53 -36.39
CA ARG A 28 29.19 41.67 -35.21
C ARG A 28 28.50 42.47 -34.10
N VAL A 29 27.18 42.33 -33.98
CA VAL A 29 26.46 42.75 -32.77
C VAL A 29 27.15 41.99 -31.66
N PRO A 30 27.86 42.67 -30.73
CA PRO A 30 28.55 41.98 -29.68
C PRO A 30 27.49 41.17 -28.93
N GLN A 31 27.71 39.86 -28.80
CA GLN A 31 26.82 38.97 -28.06
C GLN A 31 26.93 39.33 -26.57
N TYR A 32 26.29 40.44 -26.18
CA TYR A 32 26.24 40.89 -24.82
C TYR A 32 25.32 39.97 -24.02
N GLY A 33 25.94 39.04 -23.30
CA GLY A 33 25.36 38.31 -22.19
C GLY A 33 24.59 37.06 -22.60
N SER A 34 25.15 35.89 -22.28
CA SER A 34 24.39 34.65 -22.22
C SER A 34 23.18 34.86 -21.30
N THR A 35 21.98 34.55 -21.77
CA THR A 35 20.77 34.57 -20.93
C THR A 35 21.01 33.76 -19.66
N PRO A 36 20.72 34.28 -18.46
CA PRO A 36 20.96 33.57 -17.21
C PRO A 36 20.25 32.22 -17.27
N ARG A 37 21.02 31.13 -17.16
CA ARG A 37 20.49 29.78 -17.07
C ARG A 37 20.44 29.42 -15.59
N PHE A 38 19.25 29.49 -15.00
CA PHE A 38 18.98 28.94 -13.68
C PHE A 38 18.98 27.40 -13.77
N ARG A 39 20.17 26.82 -13.84
CA ARG A 39 20.35 25.37 -13.70
C ARG A 39 20.70 25.12 -12.24
N PRO A 40 19.82 24.47 -11.45
CA PRO A 40 20.17 24.08 -10.09
C PRO A 40 21.46 23.24 -10.13
N PRO A 41 22.42 23.47 -9.22
CA PRO A 41 23.60 22.62 -9.15
C PRO A 41 23.16 21.19 -8.89
N GLU A 42 23.78 20.25 -9.61
CA GLU A 42 23.44 18.82 -9.45
C GLU A 42 23.83 18.38 -8.03
N PRO A 43 22.96 17.63 -7.33
CA PRO A 43 23.23 17.22 -5.96
C PRO A 43 24.49 16.33 -5.91
N LYS A 44 25.41 16.64 -4.98
CA LYS A 44 26.67 15.88 -4.79
C LYS A 44 26.40 14.41 -4.44
N TRP A 45 25.27 14.14 -3.81
CA TRP A 45 24.85 12.80 -3.40
C TRP A 45 23.75 12.31 -4.32
N LYS A 46 24.03 11.23 -5.04
CA LYS A 46 23.06 10.56 -5.92
C LYS A 46 22.66 9.24 -5.27
N GLY A 47 21.36 8.95 -5.27
CA GLY A 47 20.85 7.65 -4.84
C GLY A 47 21.46 6.52 -5.68
N LEU A 48 21.84 5.44 -5.01
CA LEU A 48 22.27 4.21 -5.67
C LEU A 48 21.02 3.44 -6.14
N THR A 49 21.06 2.90 -7.35
CA THR A 49 20.02 1.98 -7.82
C THR A 49 20.09 0.67 -7.04
N MET A 50 19.01 -0.11 -7.03
CA MET A 50 18.95 -1.39 -6.30
C MET A 50 20.13 -2.31 -6.65
N ASP A 51 20.45 -2.46 -7.93
CA ASP A 51 21.54 -3.34 -8.35
C ASP A 51 22.91 -2.78 -7.95
N ALA A 52 23.11 -1.47 -8.08
CA ALA A 52 24.33 -0.84 -7.59
C ALA A 52 24.48 -1.01 -6.07
N ALA A 53 23.39 -0.82 -5.31
CA ALA A 53 23.38 -1.00 -3.86
C ALA A 53 23.74 -2.45 -3.45
N LYS A 54 23.26 -3.46 -4.19
CA LYS A 54 23.64 -4.86 -3.96
C LYS A 54 25.12 -5.13 -4.18
N TRP A 55 25.75 -4.42 -5.11
CA TRP A 55 27.18 -4.54 -5.40
C TRP A 55 28.05 -3.72 -4.45
N THR A 56 27.56 -2.58 -3.96
CA THR A 56 28.34 -1.66 -3.12
C THR A 56 28.24 -1.96 -1.63
N PHE A 57 27.10 -2.45 -1.14
CA PHE A 57 26.87 -2.71 0.28
C PHE A 57 26.90 -4.20 0.57
N THR A 58 27.45 -4.54 1.73
CA THR A 58 27.35 -5.90 2.27
C THR A 58 25.92 -6.19 2.72
N SER A 59 25.53 -7.47 2.78
CA SER A 59 24.20 -7.86 3.24
C SER A 59 23.90 -7.37 4.66
N SER A 60 24.89 -7.35 5.55
CA SER A 60 24.75 -6.84 6.92
C SER A 60 24.53 -5.32 6.97
N GLU A 61 25.23 -4.56 6.13
CA GLU A 61 25.01 -3.11 6.02
C GLU A 61 23.62 -2.80 5.48
N LEU A 62 23.17 -3.54 4.45
CA LEU A 62 21.82 -3.40 3.91
C LEU A 62 20.76 -3.73 4.97
N GLN A 63 20.94 -4.81 5.73
CA GLN A 63 20.05 -5.14 6.84
C GLN A 63 20.05 -4.05 7.93
N GLY A 64 21.22 -3.50 8.26
CA GLY A 64 21.37 -2.39 9.20
C GLY A 64 20.62 -1.14 8.75
N LEU A 65 20.80 -0.74 7.48
CA LEU A 65 20.10 0.38 6.86
C LEU A 65 18.59 0.16 6.86
N VAL A 66 18.12 -1.01 6.40
CA VAL A 66 16.68 -1.34 6.40
C VAL A 66 16.11 -1.31 7.81
N SER A 67 16.82 -1.87 8.80
CA SER A 67 16.37 -1.85 10.20
C SER A 67 16.31 -0.44 10.77
N GLN A 68 17.27 0.40 10.43
CA GLN A 68 17.27 1.83 10.80
C GLN A 68 16.12 2.58 10.13
N SER A 69 15.92 2.42 8.82
CA SER A 69 14.82 3.05 8.09
C SER A 69 13.46 2.59 8.60
N ILE A 70 13.30 1.30 8.91
CA ILE A 70 12.08 0.78 9.54
C ILE A 70 11.88 1.43 10.90
N ARG A 71 12.90 1.52 11.76
CA ARG A 71 12.80 2.18 13.08
C ARG A 71 12.42 3.65 12.96
N GLN A 72 13.05 4.38 12.04
CA GLN A 72 12.73 5.79 11.77
C GLN A 72 11.29 5.94 11.26
N SER A 73 10.84 5.08 10.33
CA SER A 73 9.44 5.07 9.85
C SER A 73 8.44 4.53 10.89
N ALA A 74 8.94 3.81 11.91
CA ALA A 74 8.16 3.28 13.03
C ALA A 74 7.94 4.33 14.12
N GLU A 75 8.71 5.41 14.12
CA GLU A 75 8.53 6.50 15.07
C GLU A 75 7.17 7.18 14.83
N SER A 76 6.36 7.34 15.88
CA SER A 76 5.02 7.96 15.76
C SER A 76 5.08 9.43 15.35
N SER A 77 6.18 10.12 15.69
CA SER A 77 6.46 11.51 15.31
C SER A 77 6.61 11.70 13.78
N SER A 78 6.99 10.65 13.06
CA SER A 78 7.20 10.68 11.62
C SER A 78 5.91 10.58 10.81
N ILE A 79 4.81 10.14 11.43
CA ILE A 79 3.54 9.92 10.73
C ILE A 79 2.79 11.25 10.59
N ARG A 80 2.69 11.74 9.35
CA ARG A 80 1.84 12.88 9.00
C ARG A 80 0.86 12.45 7.92
N LEU A 81 -0.41 12.33 8.30
CA LEU A 81 -1.48 12.03 7.35
C LEU A 81 -2.24 13.30 6.96
N LEU A 82 -2.58 13.38 5.69
CA LEU A 82 -3.40 14.44 5.10
C LEU A 82 -4.79 13.88 4.86
N HIS A 83 -5.77 14.78 4.83
CA HIS A 83 -7.12 14.40 4.46
C HIS A 83 -7.19 14.00 2.97
N PRO A 84 -7.94 12.95 2.60
CA PRO A 84 -7.99 12.47 1.20
C PRO A 84 -8.52 13.50 0.21
N THR A 85 -9.39 14.44 0.62
CA THR A 85 -9.85 15.51 -0.27
C THR A 85 -8.72 16.48 -0.62
N VAL A 86 -7.92 16.87 0.37
CA VAL A 86 -6.76 17.76 0.20
C VAL A 86 -5.71 17.08 -0.68
N LEU A 87 -5.46 15.79 -0.45
CA LEU A 87 -4.49 15.01 -1.21
C LEU A 87 -4.86 14.87 -2.70
N ASN A 88 -6.12 14.58 -2.98
CA ASN A 88 -6.55 14.23 -4.34
C ASN A 88 -6.95 15.45 -5.18
N ASN A 89 -7.46 16.51 -4.54
CA ASN A 89 -8.03 17.65 -5.25
C ASN A 89 -7.18 18.92 -5.06
N GLU A 90 -7.02 19.38 -3.82
CA GLU A 90 -6.46 20.70 -3.52
C GLU A 90 -4.95 20.75 -3.81
N LEU A 91 -4.18 19.76 -3.36
CA LEU A 91 -2.72 19.74 -3.56
C LEU A 91 -2.31 19.69 -5.03
N PRO A 92 -2.85 18.79 -5.88
CA PRO A 92 -2.51 18.78 -7.31
C PRO A 92 -2.98 20.04 -8.03
N ALA A 93 -4.13 20.61 -7.65
CA ALA A 93 -4.63 21.85 -8.21
C ALA A 93 -3.68 23.01 -7.89
N GLU A 94 -3.26 23.15 -6.63
CA GLU A 94 -2.34 24.20 -6.19
C GLU A 94 -0.96 24.06 -6.82
N ILE A 95 -0.41 22.84 -6.90
CA ILE A 95 0.86 22.59 -7.59
C ILE A 95 0.76 22.99 -9.07
N SER A 96 -0.36 22.69 -9.74
CA SER A 96 -0.57 23.07 -11.14
C SER A 96 -0.71 24.58 -11.31
N HIS A 97 -1.40 25.23 -10.37
CA HIS A 97 -1.55 26.69 -10.31
C HIS A 97 -0.19 27.39 -10.15
N LEU A 98 0.61 27.00 -9.15
CA LEU A 98 1.97 27.54 -8.93
C LEU A 98 2.91 27.26 -10.11
N GLN A 99 2.76 26.12 -10.79
CA GLN A 99 3.53 25.83 -12.01
C GLN A 99 3.15 26.77 -13.15
N ALA A 100 1.87 27.04 -13.37
CA ALA A 100 1.41 27.98 -14.38
C ALA A 100 1.95 29.40 -14.08
N GLU A 101 1.82 29.85 -12.83
CA GLU A 101 2.35 31.14 -12.39
C GLU A 101 3.87 31.22 -12.56
N ARG A 102 4.62 30.19 -12.16
CA ARG A 102 6.07 30.12 -12.38
C ARG A 102 6.43 30.25 -13.86
N THR A 103 5.68 29.61 -14.76
CA THR A 103 5.95 29.75 -16.21
C THR A 103 5.71 31.17 -16.69
N ASP A 104 4.64 31.83 -16.23
CA ASP A 104 4.35 33.24 -16.54
C ASP A 104 5.46 34.16 -16.01
N LEU A 105 5.79 34.08 -14.72
CA LEU A 105 6.90 34.83 -14.11
C LEU A 105 8.22 34.61 -14.86
N THR A 106 8.51 33.39 -15.28
CA THR A 106 9.71 33.06 -16.08
C THR A 106 9.69 33.77 -17.43
N THR A 107 8.53 33.86 -18.10
CA THR A 107 8.42 34.60 -19.38
C THR A 107 8.60 36.10 -19.18
N ARG A 108 7.96 36.68 -18.15
CA ARG A 108 8.10 38.11 -17.80
C ARG A 108 9.55 38.46 -17.46
N TYR A 109 10.20 37.64 -16.64
CA TYR A 109 11.61 37.78 -16.29
C TYR A 109 12.52 37.77 -17.53
N LYS A 110 12.28 36.83 -18.47
CA LYS A 110 13.03 36.76 -19.73
C LYS A 110 12.82 38.01 -20.60
N VAL A 111 11.60 38.53 -20.68
CA VAL A 111 11.29 39.76 -21.44
C VAL A 111 12.01 40.96 -20.83
N LEU A 112 11.93 41.15 -19.51
CA LEU A 112 12.62 42.25 -18.83
C LEU A 112 14.14 42.13 -18.89
N THR A 113 14.68 40.91 -18.86
CA THR A 113 16.13 40.67 -19.05
C THR A 113 16.58 41.15 -20.43
N ARG A 114 15.78 40.88 -21.49
CA ARG A 114 16.06 41.39 -22.84
C ARG A 114 15.96 42.91 -22.89
N LYS A 115 14.95 43.50 -22.25
CA LYS A 115 14.80 44.96 -22.13
C LYS A 115 16.01 45.61 -21.46
N ARG A 116 16.46 45.07 -20.32
CA ARG A 116 17.66 45.52 -19.60
C ARG A 116 18.90 45.48 -20.50
N ASN A 117 19.10 44.37 -21.21
CA ASN A 117 20.25 44.24 -22.12
C ASN A 117 20.17 45.22 -23.31
N ALA A 118 18.96 45.50 -23.82
CA ALA A 118 18.77 46.51 -24.86
C ALA A 118 19.07 47.94 -24.36
N LEU A 119 18.63 48.29 -23.14
CA LEU A 119 18.93 49.58 -22.52
C LEU A 119 20.45 49.76 -22.27
N LEU A 120 21.12 48.71 -21.80
CA LEU A 120 22.58 48.70 -21.66
C LEU A 120 23.30 48.89 -23.00
N GLY A 121 22.81 48.23 -24.07
CA GLY A 121 23.31 48.44 -25.43
C GLY A 121 23.14 49.88 -25.92
N ASN A 122 21.97 50.48 -25.66
CA ASN A 122 21.69 51.87 -25.99
C ASN A 122 22.63 52.83 -25.25
N LEU A 123 22.86 52.61 -23.95
CA LEU A 123 23.82 53.39 -23.15
C LEU A 123 25.26 53.25 -23.68
N SER A 124 25.67 52.04 -24.04
CA SER A 124 26.98 51.79 -24.65
C SER A 124 27.14 52.58 -25.96
N SER A 125 26.13 52.54 -26.84
CA SER A 125 26.17 53.26 -28.12
C SER A 125 26.17 54.79 -27.95
N GLN A 126 25.47 55.31 -26.94
CA GLN A 126 25.49 56.74 -26.61
C GLN A 126 26.83 57.18 -26.03
N SER A 127 27.53 56.29 -25.30
CA SER A 127 28.86 56.56 -24.76
C SER A 127 29.92 56.69 -25.86
N GLU A 128 29.82 55.90 -26.92
CA GLU A 128 30.75 55.95 -28.07
C GLU A 128 30.56 57.22 -28.92
N LEU A 129 29.32 57.72 -29.02
CA LEU A 129 28.96 58.91 -29.82
C LEU A 129 29.09 60.24 -29.06
N ARG A 130 29.49 60.22 -27.79
CA ARG A 130 29.48 61.38 -26.90
C ARG A 130 30.52 62.46 -27.26
N GLU A 131 31.53 62.16 -28.08
CA GLU A 131 32.61 63.11 -28.37
C GLU A 131 32.19 64.32 -29.23
N GLU A 132 31.03 64.31 -29.90
CA GLU A 132 30.67 65.35 -30.89
C GLU A 132 29.39 66.17 -30.63
N SER A 133 28.52 65.80 -29.67
CA SER A 133 27.25 66.51 -29.46
C SER A 133 26.88 66.69 -27.98
N HIS A 134 26.75 67.94 -27.53
CA HIS A 134 26.48 68.31 -26.13
C HIS A 134 25.00 68.10 -25.70
N ASP A 135 24.08 67.85 -26.65
CA ASP A 135 22.63 67.72 -26.40
C ASP A 135 22.16 66.31 -25.99
N THR A 136 23.01 65.28 -26.06
CA THR A 136 22.65 63.87 -25.76
C THR A 136 22.57 63.55 -24.26
N SER A 137 22.90 64.50 -23.39
CA SER A 137 22.92 64.29 -21.94
C SER A 137 21.54 63.92 -21.37
N GLY A 138 20.44 64.46 -21.92
CA GLY A 138 19.08 64.23 -21.39
C GLY A 138 18.48 62.86 -21.74
N THR A 139 18.90 62.25 -22.85
CA THR A 139 18.46 60.89 -23.23
C THR A 139 19.20 59.81 -22.44
N SER A 140 20.46 60.08 -22.11
CA SER A 140 21.28 59.18 -21.29
C SER A 140 20.71 59.06 -19.88
N THR A 141 20.31 60.15 -19.24
CA THR A 141 19.73 60.10 -17.88
C THR A 141 18.43 59.29 -17.83
N ARG A 142 17.53 59.49 -18.79
CA ARG A 142 16.27 58.72 -18.88
C ARG A 142 16.51 57.21 -19.07
N THR A 143 17.47 56.84 -19.91
CA THR A 143 17.80 55.42 -20.12
C THR A 143 18.42 54.76 -18.89
N VAL A 144 19.17 55.53 -18.07
CA VAL A 144 19.66 55.06 -16.75
C VAL A 144 18.50 54.87 -15.76
N GLU A 145 17.53 55.78 -15.71
CA GLU A 145 16.34 55.64 -14.85
C GLU A 145 15.50 54.42 -15.25
N GLU A 146 15.25 54.22 -16.55
CA GLU A 146 14.57 53.03 -17.07
C GLU A 146 15.32 51.74 -16.77
N LEU A 147 16.65 51.78 -16.82
CA LEU A 147 17.49 50.64 -16.45
C LEU A 147 17.35 50.33 -14.95
N GLY A 148 17.35 51.35 -14.09
CA GLY A 148 17.15 51.20 -12.65
C GLY A 148 15.82 50.54 -12.32
N THR A 149 14.73 51.01 -12.95
CA THR A 149 13.39 50.40 -12.78
C THR A 149 13.31 48.97 -13.33
N ALA A 150 13.97 48.69 -14.47
CA ALA A 150 14.05 47.34 -15.03
C ALA A 150 14.84 46.37 -14.12
N CYS A 151 15.91 46.83 -13.48
CA CYS A 151 16.66 46.02 -12.51
C CYS A 151 15.83 45.74 -11.25
N ALA A 152 15.20 46.77 -10.66
CA ALA A 152 14.35 46.57 -9.49
C ALA A 152 13.21 45.57 -9.74
N THR A 153 12.55 45.65 -10.91
CA THR A 153 11.50 44.68 -11.29
C THR A 153 12.02 43.28 -11.60
N LEU A 154 13.27 43.14 -12.06
CA LEU A 154 13.90 41.83 -12.22
C LEU A 154 14.21 41.18 -10.87
N ASP A 155 14.62 41.96 -9.88
CA ASP A 155 14.91 41.47 -8.53
C ASP A 155 13.63 40.97 -7.84
N THR A 156 12.53 41.73 -7.91
CA THR A 156 11.23 41.28 -7.38
C THR A 156 10.74 39.99 -8.06
N LEU A 157 10.85 39.90 -9.39
CA LEU A 157 10.48 38.67 -10.11
C LEU A 157 11.39 37.48 -9.75
N ALA A 158 12.65 37.73 -9.40
CA ALA A 158 13.56 36.68 -8.97
C ALA A 158 13.17 36.14 -7.58
N GLU A 159 12.78 37.03 -6.66
CA GLU A 159 12.24 36.66 -5.34
C GLU A 159 10.95 35.84 -5.49
N ASP A 160 10.02 36.28 -6.33
CA ASP A 160 8.75 35.57 -6.58
C ASP A 160 9.01 34.18 -7.19
N LEU A 161 9.94 34.07 -8.14
CA LEU A 161 10.31 32.78 -8.74
C LEU A 161 10.93 31.81 -7.72
N LEU A 162 11.72 32.32 -6.78
CA LEU A 162 12.30 31.52 -5.71
C LEU A 162 11.22 31.05 -4.74
N SER A 163 10.36 31.97 -4.29
CA SER A 163 9.21 31.67 -3.40
C SER A 163 8.31 30.58 -4.00
N ASN A 164 7.93 30.71 -5.29
CA ASN A 164 7.11 29.69 -5.96
C ASN A 164 7.83 28.33 -6.10
N ALA A 165 9.14 28.33 -6.33
CA ALA A 165 9.91 27.08 -6.38
C ALA A 165 9.96 26.39 -5.01
N GLU A 166 10.13 27.15 -3.93
CA GLU A 166 10.12 26.63 -2.56
C GLU A 166 8.74 26.09 -2.18
N GLN A 167 7.66 26.79 -2.50
CA GLN A 167 6.29 26.33 -2.23
C GLN A 167 6.00 25.02 -2.97
N ILE A 168 6.35 24.92 -4.25
CA ILE A 168 6.21 23.66 -5.01
C ILE A 168 7.02 22.53 -4.34
N ALA A 169 8.25 22.80 -3.91
CA ALA A 169 9.09 21.82 -3.23
C ALA A 169 8.49 21.37 -1.88
N GLN A 170 7.90 22.30 -1.11
CA GLN A 170 7.24 21.99 0.15
C GLN A 170 5.98 21.13 -0.05
N LEU A 171 5.11 21.48 -1.02
CA LEU A 171 3.89 20.73 -1.30
C LEU A 171 4.20 19.32 -1.85
N THR A 172 5.22 19.20 -2.69
CA THR A 172 5.68 17.89 -3.20
C THR A 172 6.28 17.03 -2.07
N SER A 173 7.13 17.60 -1.21
CA SER A 173 7.65 16.91 -0.03
C SER A 173 6.53 16.46 0.91
N LEU A 174 5.54 17.31 1.15
CA LEU A 174 4.38 16.99 2.00
C LEU A 174 3.55 15.82 1.42
N ARG A 175 3.38 15.75 0.10
CA ARG A 175 2.77 14.60 -0.59
C ARG A 175 3.58 13.32 -0.41
N GLU A 176 4.91 13.40 -0.54
CA GLU A 176 5.80 12.26 -0.33
C GLU A 176 5.73 11.75 1.11
N ILE A 177 5.87 12.64 2.10
CA ILE A 177 5.74 12.32 3.53
C ILE A 177 4.41 11.65 3.82
N HIS A 178 3.31 12.14 3.23
CA HIS A 178 2.01 11.50 3.36
C HIS A 178 2.02 10.05 2.83
N SER A 179 2.56 9.83 1.63
CA SER A 179 2.62 8.49 1.03
C SER A 179 3.42 7.51 1.88
N TYR A 180 4.57 7.94 2.44
CA TYR A 180 5.37 7.12 3.36
C TYR A 180 4.63 6.85 4.68
N SER A 181 3.99 7.87 5.25
CA SER A 181 3.20 7.76 6.48
C SER A 181 2.01 6.81 6.33
N ALA A 182 1.31 6.90 5.19
CA ALA A 182 0.18 6.05 4.86
C ALA A 182 0.63 4.58 4.70
N LEU A 183 1.75 4.35 4.01
CA LEU A 183 2.35 3.02 3.86
C LEU A 183 2.76 2.46 5.23
N ALA A 184 3.47 3.25 6.04
CA ALA A 184 3.90 2.82 7.37
C ALA A 184 2.71 2.41 8.25
N MET A 185 1.62 3.18 8.22
CA MET A 185 0.39 2.83 8.93
C MET A 185 -0.28 1.57 8.38
N ALA A 186 -0.30 1.39 7.05
CA ALA A 186 -0.83 0.17 6.43
C ALA A 186 -0.04 -1.06 6.87
N LEU A 187 1.30 -1.00 6.88
CA LEU A 187 2.16 -2.07 7.37
C LEU A 187 1.92 -2.39 8.85
N ARG A 188 1.74 -1.37 9.70
CA ARG A 188 1.42 -1.59 11.12
C ARG A 188 0.07 -2.29 11.30
N LYS A 189 -0.95 -1.88 10.54
CA LYS A 189 -2.26 -2.53 10.56
C LYS A 189 -2.19 -3.96 10.08
N LEU A 190 -1.46 -4.22 8.99
CA LEU A 190 -1.23 -5.55 8.45
C LEU A 190 -0.53 -6.43 9.49
N ASN A 191 0.60 -5.99 10.03
CA ASN A 191 1.34 -6.74 11.06
C ASN A 191 0.46 -7.01 12.29
N GLY A 192 -0.33 -6.02 12.73
CA GLY A 192 -1.28 -6.21 13.81
C GLY A 192 -2.36 -7.26 13.52
N SER A 193 -2.87 -7.32 12.29
CA SER A 193 -3.83 -8.34 11.87
C SER A 193 -3.18 -9.73 11.75
N PHE A 194 -1.95 -9.81 11.25
CA PHE A 194 -1.20 -11.04 11.11
C PHE A 194 -0.88 -11.65 12.48
N VAL A 195 -0.38 -10.86 13.43
CA VAL A 195 -0.10 -11.32 14.81
C VAL A 195 -1.37 -11.85 15.48
N LYS A 196 -2.53 -11.21 15.28
CA LYS A 196 -3.82 -11.73 15.78
C LYS A 196 -4.18 -13.07 15.14
N GLN A 197 -4.07 -13.19 13.82
CA GLN A 197 -4.35 -14.43 13.10
C GLN A 197 -3.44 -15.58 13.56
N VAL A 198 -2.16 -15.31 13.79
CA VAL A 198 -1.21 -16.29 14.35
C VAL A 198 -1.62 -16.72 15.76
N ALA A 199 -1.99 -15.76 16.62
CA ALA A 199 -2.46 -16.07 17.97
C ALA A 199 -3.75 -16.93 17.96
N ASP A 200 -4.68 -16.64 17.06
CA ASP A 200 -5.92 -17.41 16.95
C ASP A 200 -5.69 -18.81 16.36
N ASN A 201 -4.78 -18.94 15.38
CA ASN A 201 -4.34 -20.26 14.90
C ASN A 201 -3.69 -21.08 16.03
N GLN A 202 -2.88 -20.45 16.87
CA GLN A 202 -2.29 -21.13 18.02
C GLN A 202 -3.36 -21.63 18.99
N LYS A 203 -4.36 -20.80 19.33
CA LYS A 203 -5.49 -21.23 20.19
C LYS A 203 -6.27 -22.40 19.61
N LEU A 204 -6.48 -22.41 18.29
CA LEU A 204 -7.16 -23.52 17.62
C LEU A 204 -6.33 -24.81 17.69
N ARG A 205 -5.01 -24.72 17.49
CA ARG A 205 -4.10 -25.85 17.68
C ARG A 205 -4.12 -26.36 19.12
N ASP A 206 -4.06 -25.46 20.10
CA ASP A 206 -4.14 -25.83 21.51
C ASP A 206 -5.48 -26.51 21.83
N ARG A 207 -6.58 -26.06 21.22
CA ARG A 207 -7.90 -26.69 21.35
C ARG A 207 -7.95 -28.08 20.71
N ILE A 208 -7.34 -28.27 19.54
CA ILE A 208 -7.22 -29.58 18.89
C ILE A 208 -6.43 -30.52 19.79
N ASN A 209 -5.26 -30.09 20.27
CA ASN A 209 -4.42 -30.88 21.16
C ASN A 209 -5.15 -31.27 22.45
N ALA A 210 -5.94 -30.35 23.03
CA ALA A 210 -6.76 -30.65 24.22
C ALA A 210 -7.83 -31.71 23.93
N LEU A 211 -8.54 -31.60 22.80
CA LEU A 211 -9.55 -32.57 22.39
C LEU A 211 -8.95 -33.93 22.03
N GLU A 212 -7.75 -33.96 21.46
CA GLU A 212 -7.01 -35.20 21.18
C GLU A 212 -6.59 -35.88 22.49
N ALA A 213 -6.11 -35.12 23.48
CA ALA A 213 -5.83 -35.65 24.81
C ALA A 213 -7.09 -36.20 25.52
N GLU A 214 -8.22 -35.49 25.45
CA GLU A 214 -9.52 -35.99 25.97
C GLU A 214 -9.95 -37.28 25.27
N LYS A 215 -9.73 -37.40 23.96
CA LYS A 215 -10.02 -38.61 23.19
C LYS A 215 -9.11 -39.78 23.60
N GLU A 216 -7.82 -39.55 23.78
CA GLU A 216 -6.87 -40.57 24.24
C GLU A 216 -7.20 -41.05 25.65
N GLU A 217 -7.59 -40.15 26.55
CA GLU A 217 -8.06 -40.51 27.89
C GLU A 217 -9.33 -41.36 27.84
N ALA A 218 -10.34 -40.94 27.06
CA ALA A 218 -11.58 -41.69 26.89
C ALA A 218 -11.33 -43.09 26.28
N TRP A 219 -10.38 -43.19 25.35
CA TRP A 219 -10.02 -44.46 24.74
C TRP A 219 -9.31 -45.39 25.74
N LYS A 220 -8.38 -44.86 26.54
CA LYS A 220 -7.70 -45.60 27.62
C LYS A 220 -8.69 -46.09 28.69
N GLN A 221 -9.68 -45.27 29.06
CA GLN A 221 -10.73 -45.68 29.98
C GLN A 221 -11.59 -46.81 29.40
N ALA A 222 -11.96 -46.72 28.12
CA ALA A 222 -12.72 -47.77 27.44
C ALA A 222 -11.93 -49.10 27.34
N GLU A 223 -10.63 -49.03 27.07
CA GLU A 223 -9.74 -50.19 27.06
C GLU A 223 -9.62 -50.83 28.46
N SER A 224 -9.46 -50.02 29.52
CA SER A 224 -9.45 -50.50 30.91
C SER A 224 -10.74 -51.25 31.25
N VAL A 225 -11.91 -50.67 30.92
CA VAL A 225 -13.21 -51.30 31.19
C VAL A 225 -13.36 -52.60 30.42
N ALA A 226 -12.95 -52.65 29.14
CA ALA A 226 -12.98 -53.88 28.36
C ALA A 226 -12.13 -54.98 28.99
N ASN A 227 -10.90 -54.66 29.41
CA ASN A 227 -10.01 -55.59 30.09
C ASN A 227 -10.59 -56.08 31.43
N ASP A 228 -11.25 -55.21 32.21
CA ASP A 228 -11.92 -55.59 33.46
C ASP A 228 -13.08 -56.57 33.20
N PHE A 229 -13.86 -56.36 32.14
CA PHE A 229 -14.93 -57.29 31.73
C PHE A 229 -14.38 -58.64 31.27
N ASP A 230 -13.30 -58.65 30.49
CA ASP A 230 -12.64 -59.88 30.05
C ASP A 230 -12.07 -60.66 31.26
N ALA A 231 -11.46 -59.96 32.22
CA ALA A 231 -10.95 -60.56 33.46
C ALA A 231 -12.07 -61.13 34.35
N LEU A 232 -13.22 -60.44 34.46
CA LEU A 232 -14.39 -60.96 35.17
C LEU A 232 -15.00 -62.17 34.46
N ALA A 233 -15.02 -62.17 33.13
CA ALA A 233 -15.51 -63.30 32.34
C ALA A 233 -14.62 -64.54 32.50
N GLU A 234 -13.30 -64.37 32.63
CA GLU A 234 -12.36 -65.46 32.91
C GLU A 234 -12.48 -66.00 34.34
N GLN A 235 -12.81 -65.16 35.32
CA GLN A 235 -12.98 -65.58 36.72
C GLN A 235 -14.26 -66.38 36.99
N VAL A 236 -15.30 -66.25 36.15
CA VAL A 236 -16.53 -67.05 36.28
C VAL A 236 -16.23 -68.47 35.75
N PRO A 237 -16.05 -69.48 36.63
CA PRO A 237 -15.70 -70.82 36.19
C PRO A 237 -16.87 -71.43 35.42
N GLU A 238 -16.59 -72.01 34.25
CA GLU A 238 -17.60 -72.59 33.35
C GLU A 238 -18.45 -73.69 34.01
N ASP A 239 -17.99 -74.27 35.12
CA ASP A 239 -18.58 -75.43 35.81
C ASP A 239 -19.84 -75.15 36.67
N VAL A 240 -20.24 -73.87 36.86
CA VAL A 240 -21.45 -73.52 37.63
C VAL A 240 -22.61 -73.07 36.74
N LEU A 241 -22.45 -73.10 35.42
CA LEU A 241 -23.51 -72.71 34.49
C LEU A 241 -24.47 -73.89 34.21
N PRO A 242 -25.78 -73.79 34.55
CA PRO A 242 -26.74 -74.86 34.33
C PRO A 242 -26.88 -75.19 32.84
N GLU A 243 -26.80 -76.47 32.52
CA GLU A 243 -26.63 -77.06 31.19
C GLU A 243 -27.77 -76.77 30.17
N SER A 244 -28.82 -76.05 30.58
CA SER A 244 -30.05 -75.84 29.80
C SER A 244 -30.06 -74.61 28.87
N ALA A 245 -28.92 -73.92 28.68
CA ALA A 245 -28.81 -72.76 27.77
C ALA A 245 -27.80 -72.95 26.62
N LYS A 246 -27.47 -74.20 26.28
CA LYS A 246 -26.64 -74.56 25.13
C LYS A 246 -27.38 -74.41 23.79
N SER A 247 -27.71 -73.19 23.35
CA SER A 247 -27.92 -72.89 21.92
C SER A 247 -28.34 -71.44 21.66
N VAL A 248 -27.52 -70.45 21.97
CA VAL A 248 -27.55 -69.23 21.14
C VAL A 248 -26.12 -68.77 20.95
N PRO A 249 -25.55 -68.87 19.73
CA PRO A 249 -24.26 -68.28 19.47
C PRO A 249 -24.43 -66.77 19.72
N LEU A 250 -23.70 -66.23 20.69
CA LEU A 250 -23.48 -64.79 20.85
C LEU A 250 -22.59 -64.28 19.69
N SER A 251 -23.00 -64.59 18.46
CA SER A 251 -22.57 -63.92 17.26
C SER A 251 -23.12 -62.50 17.32
N ARG A 252 -22.27 -61.60 17.83
CA ARG A 252 -21.90 -60.41 17.06
C ARG A 252 -23.11 -59.65 16.48
N ARG A 253 -24.09 -59.34 17.32
CA ARG A 253 -25.14 -58.36 17.02
C ARG A 253 -24.84 -57.08 17.79
N VAL A 254 -23.70 -56.45 17.45
CA VAL A 254 -23.50 -55.03 17.77
C VAL A 254 -24.47 -54.27 16.89
N SER A 255 -25.66 -54.05 17.45
CA SER A 255 -26.73 -53.27 16.89
C SER A 255 -26.18 -51.89 16.51
N ARG A 256 -25.98 -51.68 15.21
CA ARG A 256 -25.99 -50.37 14.55
C ARG A 256 -27.38 -49.73 14.74
N ARG A 257 -27.74 -49.38 15.97
CA ARG A 257 -28.86 -48.48 16.23
C ARG A 257 -28.33 -47.08 15.96
N LYS A 258 -28.58 -46.62 14.73
CA LYS A 258 -28.70 -45.21 14.39
C LYS A 258 -29.57 -44.54 15.46
N SER A 259 -28.97 -43.90 16.46
CA SER A 259 -29.64 -42.92 17.30
C SER A 259 -29.76 -41.63 16.48
N ARG A 260 -30.74 -41.64 15.56
CA ARG A 260 -31.43 -40.42 15.15
C ARG A 260 -32.43 -40.08 16.26
N TYR A 261 -31.95 -39.55 17.38
CA TYR A 261 -32.79 -38.84 18.33
C TYR A 261 -32.04 -37.60 18.78
N GLY A 262 -32.75 -36.48 18.68
CA GLY A 262 -32.21 -35.13 18.71
C GLY A 262 -31.38 -34.83 19.94
N ALA A 263 -30.25 -34.18 19.70
CA ALA A 263 -29.65 -33.24 20.64
C ALA A 263 -30.07 -31.83 20.23
N GLU A 264 -31.37 -31.52 20.34
CA GLU A 264 -31.81 -30.19 20.74
C GLU A 264 -31.58 -30.06 22.25
N THR A 265 -30.32 -30.08 22.67
CA THR A 265 -29.94 -29.55 23.96
C THR A 265 -29.58 -28.09 23.72
N GLN A 266 -30.56 -27.23 23.97
CA GLN A 266 -30.35 -25.84 24.35
C GLN A 266 -29.48 -25.80 25.61
N LEU A 267 -28.19 -26.10 25.49
CA LEU A 267 -27.22 -25.64 26.46
C LEU A 267 -26.83 -24.23 26.02
N ARG A 268 -27.58 -23.29 26.59
CA ARG A 268 -27.10 -21.95 26.91
C ARG A 268 -25.82 -22.11 27.74
N SER A 269 -24.68 -22.30 27.07
CA SER A 269 -23.39 -22.00 27.68
C SER A 269 -23.22 -20.48 27.65
N SER A 270 -23.74 -19.87 28.70
CA SER A 270 -23.31 -18.56 29.18
C SER A 270 -21.82 -18.61 29.52
N SER A 271 -20.98 -18.35 28.52
CA SER A 271 -19.62 -17.86 28.72
C SER A 271 -19.44 -16.58 27.91
N SER A 272 -20.32 -15.61 28.17
CA SER A 272 -20.03 -14.20 27.92
C SER A 272 -19.10 -13.72 29.03
N THR A 273 -17.83 -14.08 28.92
CA THR A 273 -16.79 -13.42 29.69
C THR A 273 -16.66 -12.00 29.15
N ARG A 274 -17.22 -11.07 29.91
CA ARG A 274 -16.47 -9.93 30.45
C ARG A 274 -15.55 -9.25 29.44
N ASN A 275 -16.09 -8.21 28.79
CA ASN A 275 -15.32 -6.99 28.52
C ASN A 275 -16.25 -5.79 28.67
N GLN A 276 -16.48 -5.43 29.95
CA GLN A 276 -16.73 -4.05 30.30
C GLN A 276 -15.46 -3.27 29.97
N ARG A 277 -15.45 -2.63 28.81
CA ARG A 277 -14.45 -1.62 28.50
C ARG A 277 -14.96 -0.31 29.11
N PHE A 278 -14.34 0.07 30.21
CA PHE A 278 -14.39 1.42 30.72
C PHE A 278 -14.02 2.39 29.59
N SER A 279 -14.88 3.36 29.36
CA SER A 279 -14.52 4.63 28.71
C SER A 279 -15.25 5.71 29.50
N ALA A 280 -14.58 6.15 30.55
CA ALA A 280 -14.85 7.41 31.21
C ALA A 280 -14.15 8.53 30.44
N SER A 281 -14.88 9.64 30.30
CA SER A 281 -14.44 10.98 29.84
C SER A 281 -14.09 11.11 28.35
N SER A 282 -14.47 12.14 27.61
CA SER A 282 -14.91 13.49 28.00
C SER A 282 -15.61 14.17 26.81
N GLY A 283 -16.55 15.08 27.07
CA GLY A 283 -16.78 16.21 26.16
C GLY A 283 -18.23 16.61 25.94
N ASN A 284 -18.78 17.36 26.89
CA ASN A 284 -19.66 18.52 26.72
C ASN A 284 -20.68 18.54 25.57
N ALA A 285 -21.97 18.53 25.93
CA ALA A 285 -22.87 19.64 25.56
C ALA A 285 -24.10 19.64 26.47
N ALA A 286 -24.48 20.84 26.88
CA ALA A 286 -25.49 21.17 27.85
C ALA A 286 -26.93 20.82 27.43
N SER A 287 -27.77 20.48 28.40
CA SER A 287 -29.15 20.97 28.49
C SER A 287 -29.80 20.60 29.83
N LEU A 288 -29.81 21.60 30.71
CA LEU A 288 -30.87 22.06 31.64
C LEU A 288 -32.09 21.17 31.96
N SER A 289 -32.40 21.14 33.27
CA SER A 289 -33.74 21.04 33.91
C SER A 289 -34.48 19.69 33.81
N ALA A 290 -35.24 19.21 34.79
CA ALA A 290 -35.66 19.70 36.10
C ALA A 290 -36.12 18.48 36.96
N ARG A 291 -36.09 18.64 38.30
CA ARG A 291 -37.01 18.05 39.30
C ARG A 291 -37.45 16.57 39.16
N SER A 292 -37.21 15.79 40.21
CA SER A 292 -38.26 15.43 41.19
C SER A 292 -37.79 14.32 42.12
N THR A 293 -37.91 14.57 43.41
CA THR A 293 -37.81 13.61 44.52
C THR A 293 -39.24 13.19 44.84
N TYR A 294 -39.59 11.89 44.82
CA TYR A 294 -40.55 11.28 45.77
C TYR A 294 -40.59 9.75 45.61
N TYR A 295 -40.81 9.12 46.75
CA TYR A 295 -40.87 7.68 47.05
C TYR A 295 -41.90 6.87 46.24
N GLY A 296 -41.65 5.56 46.12
CA GLY A 296 -42.72 4.55 46.19
C GLY A 296 -42.70 3.49 45.10
N GLU A 297 -42.77 2.23 45.57
CA GLU A 297 -43.27 1.05 44.87
C GLU A 297 -42.46 0.47 43.69
N SER A 298 -42.25 -0.85 43.78
CA SER A 298 -41.68 -1.73 42.76
C SER A 298 -42.25 -1.48 41.36
N SER A 299 -41.45 -0.84 40.50
CA SER A 299 -41.76 -0.67 39.08
C SER A 299 -40.57 -1.17 38.27
N VAL A 300 -40.80 -2.30 37.58
CA VAL A 300 -39.86 -2.90 36.62
C VAL A 300 -39.57 -1.87 35.53
N PRO A 301 -38.30 -1.55 35.21
CA PRO A 301 -37.99 -0.61 34.15
C PRO A 301 -38.56 -1.12 32.82
N PRO A 302 -39.15 -0.24 31.97
CA PRO A 302 -39.76 -0.66 30.72
C PRO A 302 -38.72 -1.32 29.81
N VAL A 303 -39.02 -2.53 29.36
CA VAL A 303 -38.21 -3.29 28.42
C VAL A 303 -38.11 -2.50 27.11
N PRO A 304 -36.91 -2.27 26.56
CA PRO A 304 -36.76 -1.57 25.28
C PRO A 304 -37.50 -2.33 24.16
N PRO A 305 -38.18 -1.62 23.24
CA PRO A 305 -38.96 -2.25 22.19
C PRO A 305 -38.06 -3.11 21.28
N ILE A 306 -38.43 -4.38 21.15
CA ILE A 306 -37.76 -5.34 20.27
C ILE A 306 -37.88 -4.82 18.82
N PRO A 307 -36.75 -4.68 18.09
CA PRO A 307 -36.79 -4.26 16.69
C PRO A 307 -37.58 -5.27 15.87
N ARG A 308 -38.79 -4.86 15.45
CA ARG A 308 -39.60 -5.60 14.47
C ARG A 308 -38.85 -5.55 13.13
N ALA A 309 -38.31 -6.68 12.72
CA ALA A 309 -37.76 -6.87 11.38
C ALA A 309 -38.86 -6.57 10.34
N ARG A 310 -38.82 -5.36 9.78
CA ARG A 310 -39.58 -5.02 8.58
C ARG A 310 -38.96 -5.80 7.42
N GLY A 311 -39.83 -6.56 6.75
CA GLY A 311 -39.46 -7.57 5.78
C GLY A 311 -38.59 -7.09 4.62
N ALA A 312 -37.55 -7.87 4.34
CA ALA A 312 -37.06 -8.06 2.99
C ALA A 312 -37.84 -9.24 2.39
N ARG A 313 -38.60 -8.93 1.34
CA ARG A 313 -39.38 -9.87 0.53
C ARG A 313 -38.44 -10.87 -0.13
N LEU A 314 -38.37 -12.10 0.39
CA LEU A 314 -37.94 -13.26 -0.38
C LEU A 314 -39.14 -13.76 -1.19
N GLY A 315 -39.19 -13.33 -2.45
CA GLY A 315 -40.05 -13.95 -3.46
C GLY A 315 -39.46 -15.30 -3.82
N ILE A 316 -40.01 -16.36 -3.22
CA ILE A 316 -39.83 -17.74 -3.68
C ILE A 316 -40.66 -17.88 -4.96
N VAL A 317 -40.00 -17.82 -6.11
CA VAL A 317 -40.56 -18.26 -7.38
C VAL A 317 -40.24 -19.74 -7.53
N THR A 318 -41.21 -20.59 -7.22
CA THR A 318 -41.19 -22.02 -7.51
C THR A 318 -41.48 -22.24 -8.99
N ASN A 319 -40.43 -22.18 -9.83
CA ASN A 319 -40.51 -22.76 -11.17
C ASN A 319 -40.13 -24.24 -11.12
N HIS A 320 -41.15 -25.03 -11.33
CA HIS A 320 -41.21 -26.47 -11.52
C HIS A 320 -40.80 -26.77 -12.98
N SER A 321 -39.67 -27.44 -13.20
CA SER A 321 -39.44 -28.16 -14.46
C SER A 321 -38.34 -29.22 -14.35
N SER A 322 -38.72 -30.41 -14.83
CA SER A 322 -37.93 -31.56 -15.31
C SER A 322 -36.87 -32.21 -14.40
N MET A 323 -37.30 -33.34 -13.85
CA MET A 323 -36.59 -34.63 -13.84
C MET A 323 -35.47 -34.74 -14.89
N ARG A 324 -34.23 -35.01 -14.45
CA ARG A 324 -33.30 -35.99 -15.03
C ARG A 324 -32.05 -36.14 -14.15
N ASP A 325 -31.53 -37.36 -14.15
CA ASP A 325 -30.39 -37.91 -13.41
C ASP A 325 -29.16 -37.00 -13.27
N ASP A 326 -28.57 -36.95 -12.06
CA ASP A 326 -27.12 -37.19 -11.86
C ASP A 326 -26.74 -37.10 -10.37
N LEU A 327 -26.61 -38.28 -9.74
CA LEU A 327 -26.02 -38.45 -8.41
C LEU A 327 -24.48 -38.50 -8.54
N SER A 328 -23.78 -37.36 -8.74
CA SER A 328 -22.31 -37.33 -8.61
C SER A 328 -21.61 -35.95 -8.52
N THR A 329 -22.27 -34.83 -8.18
CA THR A 329 -21.62 -33.48 -8.30
C THR A 329 -21.69 -32.56 -7.08
N HIS A 330 -22.26 -32.99 -5.95
CA HIS A 330 -22.41 -32.10 -4.78
C HIS A 330 -21.10 -31.66 -4.12
N GLU A 331 -20.02 -32.43 -4.21
CA GLU A 331 -18.71 -32.04 -3.65
C GLU A 331 -18.04 -30.91 -4.46
N ASN A 332 -18.20 -30.94 -5.79
CA ASN A 332 -17.66 -29.89 -6.65
C ASN A 332 -18.40 -28.56 -6.52
N SER A 333 -19.68 -28.58 -6.13
CA SER A 333 -20.47 -27.36 -5.93
C SER A 333 -20.00 -26.55 -4.72
N ALA A 334 -19.69 -27.21 -3.60
CA ALA A 334 -19.15 -26.55 -2.41
C ALA A 334 -17.76 -25.93 -2.68
N MET A 335 -16.92 -26.66 -3.42
CA MET A 335 -15.60 -26.19 -3.82
C MET A 335 -15.68 -24.97 -4.76
N TYR A 336 -16.61 -25.00 -5.71
CA TYR A 336 -16.83 -23.89 -6.64
C TYR A 336 -17.33 -22.63 -5.91
N HIS A 337 -18.19 -22.80 -4.90
CA HIS A 337 -18.65 -21.69 -4.06
C HIS A 337 -17.52 -21.08 -3.21
N ALA A 338 -16.66 -21.92 -2.63
CA ALA A 338 -15.49 -21.45 -1.86
C ALA A 338 -14.47 -20.71 -2.74
N GLN A 339 -14.27 -21.17 -3.98
CA GLN A 339 -13.43 -20.45 -4.94
C GLN A 339 -14.01 -19.08 -5.30
N GLN A 340 -15.32 -19.00 -5.52
CA GLN A 340 -15.98 -17.75 -5.86
C GLN A 340 -15.94 -16.73 -4.71
N GLU A 341 -16.08 -17.17 -3.45
CA GLU A 341 -15.94 -16.33 -2.25
C GLU A 341 -14.51 -15.82 -2.06
N LEU A 342 -13.49 -16.64 -2.35
CA LEU A 342 -12.09 -16.20 -2.34
C LEU A 342 -11.82 -15.14 -3.40
N TYR A 343 -12.34 -15.30 -4.62
CA TYR A 343 -12.19 -14.31 -5.67
C TYR A 343 -12.87 -12.98 -5.32
N ASP A 344 -14.01 -13.03 -4.64
CA ASP A 344 -14.72 -11.83 -4.17
C ASP A 344 -13.95 -11.10 -3.06
N MET A 345 -13.40 -11.84 -2.09
CA MET A 345 -12.55 -11.27 -1.02
C MET A 345 -11.24 -10.68 -1.55
N LEU A 346 -10.66 -11.26 -2.61
CA LEU A 346 -9.47 -10.74 -3.28
C LEU A 346 -9.77 -9.57 -4.24
N GLY A 347 -11.06 -9.22 -4.44
CA GLY A 347 -11.49 -8.17 -5.36
C GLY A 347 -11.23 -8.52 -6.84
N ILE A 348 -11.00 -9.79 -7.16
CA ILE A 348 -10.71 -10.27 -8.51
C ILE A 348 -12.04 -10.74 -9.11
N SER A 349 -12.82 -9.81 -9.65
CA SER A 349 -14.05 -10.20 -10.36
C SER A 349 -13.72 -11.11 -11.56
N THR A 350 -14.24 -12.33 -11.54
CA THR A 350 -14.02 -13.36 -12.58
C THR A 350 -14.72 -13.05 -13.91
N SER A 351 -15.41 -11.91 -14.01
CA SER A 351 -16.16 -11.46 -15.18
C SER A 351 -15.30 -10.92 -16.33
N ARG A 352 -13.96 -10.97 -16.25
CA ARG A 352 -13.08 -10.37 -17.27
C ARG A 352 -12.74 -11.26 -18.48
N ALA A 353 -13.27 -12.47 -18.59
CA ALA A 353 -12.90 -13.42 -19.65
C ALA A 353 -13.88 -13.57 -20.84
N ARG A 354 -14.88 -12.69 -21.01
CA ARG A 354 -15.69 -12.64 -22.24
C ARG A 354 -15.99 -11.22 -22.71
N ARG A 355 -15.03 -10.60 -23.41
CA ARG A 355 -15.37 -9.68 -24.50
C ARG A 355 -14.64 -10.12 -25.75
N HIS A 356 -15.31 -11.02 -26.47
CA HIS A 356 -15.07 -11.22 -27.88
C HIS A 356 -15.44 -9.96 -28.65
N ARG A 357 -14.55 -9.66 -29.60
CA ARG A 357 -14.79 -8.92 -30.84
C ARG A 357 -16.20 -9.14 -31.37
N SER A 358 -16.91 -8.05 -31.61
CA SER A 358 -17.85 -7.93 -32.73
C SER A 358 -17.42 -6.75 -33.58
N PHE A 359 -16.90 -7.11 -34.75
CA PHE A 359 -16.47 -6.23 -35.82
C PHE A 359 -17.60 -6.21 -36.86
N SER A 360 -18.25 -5.06 -36.99
CA SER A 360 -19.16 -4.63 -38.06
C SER A 360 -19.39 -3.13 -37.80
N GLY A 361 -19.21 -2.16 -38.68
CA GLY A 361 -19.10 -2.09 -40.13
C GLY A 361 -19.70 -0.72 -40.50
N GLY A 362 -18.92 0.15 -41.17
CA GLY A 362 -19.32 1.50 -41.62
C GLY A 362 -18.12 2.44 -41.54
N ARG A 363 -17.37 2.70 -42.64
CA ARG A 363 -17.66 3.73 -43.68
C ARG A 363 -18.02 5.05 -42.98
N ASP A 364 -17.15 6.06 -42.91
CA ASP A 364 -16.58 6.79 -44.06
C ASP A 364 -15.18 7.39 -43.81
N SER A 365 -14.49 7.57 -44.94
CA SER A 365 -13.19 8.25 -45.16
C SER A 365 -13.31 9.79 -45.05
N PRO A 366 -12.23 10.62 -44.97
CA PRO A 366 -11.12 10.57 -45.93
C PRO A 366 -9.67 10.92 -45.47
N SER A 367 -8.74 10.31 -46.22
CA SER A 367 -7.46 10.82 -46.74
C SER A 367 -6.38 11.37 -45.79
N VAL A 368 -5.34 10.57 -45.56
CA VAL A 368 -3.97 11.01 -45.23
C VAL A 368 -2.97 10.23 -46.13
N PRO A 369 -1.97 10.88 -46.76
CA PRO A 369 -1.06 10.28 -47.75
C PRO A 369 0.10 9.47 -47.13
N PRO A 370 0.85 8.68 -47.94
CA PRO A 370 1.57 7.50 -47.49
C PRO A 370 3.04 7.77 -47.10
N THR A 371 3.52 7.02 -46.11
CA THR A 371 4.95 6.85 -45.78
C THR A 371 5.43 5.44 -46.18
N PRO A 372 6.63 5.30 -46.79
CA PRO A 372 7.17 4.03 -47.29
C PRO A 372 7.90 3.17 -46.21
N PRO A 373 8.27 1.91 -46.53
CA PRO A 373 8.48 0.82 -45.57
C PRO A 373 9.97 0.47 -45.31
N GLY A 374 10.19 -0.38 -44.29
CA GLY A 374 11.45 -1.05 -43.96
C GLY A 374 11.98 -0.61 -42.58
N GLU A 375 12.47 -1.45 -41.68
CA GLU A 375 13.08 -2.77 -41.83
C GLU A 375 12.96 -3.57 -40.53
N GLU A 376 13.22 -4.87 -40.70
CA GLU A 376 13.17 -6.00 -39.79
C GLU A 376 13.94 -5.81 -38.48
N SER A 377 13.45 -6.42 -37.41
CA SER A 377 14.26 -6.66 -36.21
C SER A 377 14.19 -8.12 -35.81
N ASP A 378 15.39 -8.67 -35.85
CA ASP A 378 15.82 -10.04 -35.61
C ASP A 378 15.29 -10.63 -34.30
N SER A 379 14.74 -11.83 -34.43
CA SER A 379 14.33 -12.69 -33.32
C SER A 379 15.54 -13.46 -32.80
N ALA A 380 16.22 -12.93 -31.79
CA ALA A 380 17.27 -13.65 -31.07
C ALA A 380 16.67 -14.78 -30.21
N VAL A 381 17.00 -16.01 -30.57
CA VAL A 381 16.67 -17.26 -29.85
C VAL A 381 17.35 -17.26 -28.48
N PHE A 382 16.58 -17.02 -27.42
CA PHE A 382 17.02 -17.22 -26.03
C PHE A 382 16.95 -18.71 -25.66
N VAL A 383 18.11 -19.36 -25.60
CA VAL A 383 18.28 -20.68 -25.00
C VAL A 383 18.05 -20.57 -23.50
N ARG A 384 16.93 -21.14 -23.01
CA ARG A 384 16.60 -21.21 -21.59
C ARG A 384 17.50 -22.24 -20.88
N PRO A 385 18.24 -21.89 -19.83
CA PRO A 385 18.88 -22.88 -18.97
C PRO A 385 17.79 -23.66 -18.22
N LYS A 386 17.85 -24.99 -18.32
CA LYS A 386 17.00 -25.92 -17.55
C LYS A 386 17.22 -25.67 -16.05
N ARG A 387 16.19 -25.18 -15.36
CA ARG A 387 16.16 -25.08 -13.90
C ARG A 387 16.21 -26.50 -13.30
N PRO A 388 17.09 -26.78 -12.33
CA PRO A 388 17.01 -28.01 -11.55
C PRO A 388 15.73 -27.97 -10.70
N SER A 389 14.85 -28.93 -10.92
CA SER A 389 13.68 -29.20 -10.09
C SER A 389 14.11 -30.00 -8.86
N SER A 390 14.60 -29.31 -7.83
CA SER A 390 14.76 -29.88 -6.49
C SER A 390 13.78 -29.17 -5.57
N LEU A 391 12.53 -29.65 -5.57
CA LEU A 391 11.59 -29.30 -4.52
C LEU A 391 12.07 -30.00 -3.23
N PRO A 392 12.26 -29.26 -2.12
CA PRO A 392 12.57 -29.87 -0.84
C PRO A 392 11.43 -30.82 -0.44
N GLY A 393 11.77 -32.04 -0.03
CA GLY A 393 10.79 -33.02 0.43
C GLY A 393 9.99 -32.48 1.62
N SER A 394 8.76 -32.94 1.78
CA SER A 394 7.80 -32.46 2.80
C SER A 394 8.34 -32.43 4.24
N ALA A 395 9.35 -33.25 4.57
CA ALA A 395 10.04 -33.21 5.86
C ALA A 395 10.84 -31.91 6.08
N SER A 396 11.51 -31.41 5.03
CA SER A 396 12.26 -30.15 5.08
C SER A 396 11.35 -28.93 5.18
N LEU A 397 10.09 -29.04 4.75
CA LEU A 397 9.10 -27.97 4.90
C LEU A 397 8.66 -27.80 6.35
N ASN A 398 8.51 -28.88 7.11
CA ASN A 398 8.17 -28.79 8.53
C ASN A 398 9.33 -28.21 9.35
N ASP A 399 10.57 -28.64 9.10
CA ASP A 399 11.74 -28.07 9.77
C ASP A 399 11.91 -26.57 9.47
N MET A 400 11.60 -26.15 8.24
CA MET A 400 11.65 -24.74 7.85
C MET A 400 10.52 -23.91 8.46
N TYR A 401 9.34 -24.51 8.68
CA TYR A 401 8.23 -23.89 9.40
C TYR A 401 8.55 -23.74 10.89
N ASP A 402 9.16 -24.76 11.49
CA ASP A 402 9.56 -24.73 12.90
C ASP A 402 10.69 -23.73 13.13
N SER A 403 11.69 -23.66 12.24
CA SER A 403 12.75 -22.65 12.31
C SER A 403 12.22 -21.22 12.13
N ALA A 404 11.29 -21.01 11.18
CA ALA A 404 10.67 -19.70 10.98
C ALA A 404 9.78 -19.28 12.16
N SER A 405 9.12 -20.24 12.81
CA SER A 405 8.28 -19.97 13.98
C SER A 405 9.10 -19.62 15.23
N ALA A 406 10.29 -20.21 15.38
CA ALA A 406 11.23 -19.90 16.45
C ALA A 406 11.78 -18.47 16.33
N ASP A 407 12.15 -18.05 15.11
CA ASP A 407 12.62 -16.67 14.84
C ASP A 407 11.54 -15.61 15.08
N VAL A 408 10.28 -15.91 14.73
CA VAL A 408 9.15 -15.00 15.01
C VAL A 408 8.90 -14.86 16.52
N ARG A 409 9.07 -15.94 17.29
CA ARG A 409 8.99 -15.89 18.76
C ARG A 409 10.13 -15.06 19.36
N LEU A 410 11.34 -15.17 18.81
CA LEU A 410 12.50 -14.36 19.23
C LEU A 410 12.30 -12.87 18.91
N LEU A 411 11.76 -12.54 17.74
CA LEU A 411 11.43 -11.15 17.36
C LEU A 411 10.29 -10.57 18.19
N LEU A 412 9.28 -11.37 18.55
CA LEU A 412 8.20 -10.93 19.45
C LEU A 412 8.70 -10.71 20.88
N LEU A 413 9.60 -11.55 21.38
CA LEU A 413 10.25 -11.37 22.70
C LEU A 413 11.20 -10.16 22.71
N ALA A 414 11.94 -9.94 21.62
CA ALA A 414 12.76 -8.74 21.44
C ALA A 414 11.92 -7.46 21.30
N GLY A 415 10.72 -7.55 20.72
CA GLY A 415 9.80 -6.42 20.59
C GLY A 415 9.04 -6.08 21.89
N LEU A 416 8.83 -7.03 22.79
CA LEU A 416 8.11 -6.84 24.06
C LEU A 416 9.01 -6.43 25.24
N SER A 417 10.33 -6.60 25.12
CA SER A 417 11.29 -6.16 26.14
C SER A 417 11.74 -4.69 25.96
N PHE A 418 11.22 -3.98 24.96
CA PHE A 418 11.57 -2.58 24.66
C PHE A 418 10.54 -1.56 25.17
N THR A 419 9.82 -1.87 26.25
CA THR A 419 9.14 -0.85 27.05
C THR A 419 10.15 -0.24 28.01
N ASP A 420 10.68 0.93 27.63
CA ASP A 420 11.58 1.78 28.43
C ASP A 420 11.19 1.86 29.91
N PRO A 421 12.02 1.38 30.85
CA PRO A 421 11.90 1.72 32.26
C PRO A 421 12.74 2.97 32.58
N SER A 422 12.51 4.08 31.87
CA SER A 422 13.17 5.35 32.19
C SER A 422 12.26 6.56 31.96
N HIS A 423 11.07 6.55 32.57
CA HIS A 423 10.44 7.80 33.00
C HIS A 423 11.03 8.21 34.36
N SER A 424 12.27 8.73 34.32
CA SER A 424 12.73 9.63 35.38
C SER A 424 11.91 10.92 35.26
N ASN A 425 11.00 11.09 36.22
CA ASN A 425 10.28 12.32 36.51
C ASN A 425 11.28 13.50 36.63
N THR A 426 11.36 14.34 35.60
CA THR A 426 11.92 15.70 35.74
C THR A 426 10.78 16.70 35.54
N PRO A 427 10.45 17.53 36.56
CA PRO A 427 9.44 18.56 36.42
C PRO A 427 10.06 19.74 35.66
N PHE A 428 9.87 19.80 34.34
CA PHE A 428 10.29 20.96 33.57
C PHE A 428 9.24 22.07 33.67
N CYS A 429 9.73 23.24 34.07
CA CYS A 429 8.98 24.39 34.53
C CYS A 429 7.95 24.94 33.54
N ARG A 430 6.84 25.39 34.15
CA ARG A 430 5.99 26.49 33.67
C ARG A 430 6.85 27.70 33.27
N ARG A 431 6.64 28.22 32.07
CA ARG A 431 6.41 29.64 31.79
C ARG A 431 6.20 29.78 30.29
N TRP A 432 5.18 30.54 29.91
CA TRP A 432 5.22 31.68 28.99
C TRP A 432 3.76 32.01 28.68
N ALA A 433 3.25 32.94 29.47
CA ALA A 433 2.09 33.76 29.17
C ALA A 433 2.57 35.21 29.36
N SER A 434 2.60 35.96 28.26
CA SER A 434 2.41 37.41 28.17
C SER A 434 2.11 37.71 26.71
#